data_AF-A0AAP4VJX9-F1
#
_entry.id   AF-A0AAP4VJX9-F1
#
_cell.length_a   1.000
_cell.length_b   1.000
_cell.length_c   1.000
_cell.angle_alpha   90.00
_cell.angle_beta   90.00
_cell.angle_gamma   90.00
#
_symmetry.space_group_name_H-M   'P 1'
#
loop_
_entity.id
_entity.type
_entity.pdbx_description
1 polymer ?
#
loop_
_entity_poly.entity_id
_entity_poly.type
_entity_poly.pdbx_seq_one_letter_code
_entity_poly.pdbx_strand_id
1 'polypeptide(L)'
;MSTIEHAAPARSASAASGSSAAASAPAPASGVACIACEATLAAEARRARTWPTGIAAALAWGALGALTQLWPNRVVGFSDWAYTGEFAVGAWTIAALLLVAATLGHLVPASRARLARVRPAGPWLVALPLVLAAWEIVTAKTGWLPTPFFAPPQALIEVYVDDWPRLLGSAGNTLKLLALGFAYGVAVGFAVGVSIGWSRRIGYWVHPVLRVLGPVPATALLPLTFYFFPSSYSAAAFLIALATGFPVAVLTWSGVASVNKQYYDVARTLGANARFLVLRVAIPAALPHVFVGIFMGLSASFTVLVVAEMMGVKSGLGWYLSWAQGWASYVNMYAALIVMALLFSGLIALLFAVRDRVLAWQKGTVKW
;
A
#
# COMPACT_ATOMS: atom_id res chain seq x y z
N MET A 1 -12.28 -49.24 23.44
CA MET A 1 -13.02 -48.24 24.24
C MET A 1 -13.38 -47.10 23.30
N SER A 2 -14.37 -47.35 22.43
CA SER A 2 -15.83 -47.06 22.55
C SER A 2 -16.16 -45.76 21.81
N THR A 3 -16.58 -45.84 20.54
CA THR A 3 -17.98 -45.76 20.00
C THR A 3 -18.27 -44.33 19.52
N ILE A 4 -18.38 -43.98 18.23
CA ILE A 4 -19.32 -44.33 17.11
C ILE A 4 -20.80 -44.06 17.43
N GLU A 5 -21.50 -43.45 16.44
CA GLU A 5 -22.95 -43.20 16.19
C GLU A 5 -23.37 -41.72 16.30
N HIS A 6 -24.24 -41.11 15.47
CA HIS A 6 -24.96 -41.43 14.21
C HIS A 6 -25.51 -40.09 13.65
N ALA A 7 -25.40 -39.79 12.35
CA ALA A 7 -26.43 -39.82 11.28
C ALA A 7 -27.63 -38.82 11.35
N ALA A 8 -27.92 -38.21 10.19
CA ALA A 8 -28.91 -37.19 9.81
C ALA A 8 -30.40 -37.63 9.93
N PRO A 9 -31.44 -36.81 9.58
CA PRO A 9 -31.74 -36.49 8.17
C PRO A 9 -32.44 -35.14 7.84
N ALA A 10 -32.43 -34.84 6.55
CA ALA A 10 -33.22 -33.83 5.85
C ALA A 10 -34.74 -34.10 5.91
N ARG A 11 -35.54 -33.04 5.78
CA ARG A 11 -36.94 -33.12 5.33
C ARG A 11 -37.24 -32.09 4.25
N SER A 12 -37.66 -32.60 3.11
CA SER A 12 -38.41 -31.96 2.04
C SER A 12 -39.91 -31.92 2.38
N ALA A 13 -40.60 -30.86 1.94
CA ALA A 13 -42.04 -30.82 1.66
C ALA A 13 -42.29 -29.54 0.84
N SER A 14 -42.50 -29.65 -0.47
CA SER A 14 -43.79 -29.84 -1.15
C SER A 14 -44.52 -28.53 -1.40
N ALA A 15 -44.71 -28.26 -2.70
CA ALA A 15 -45.55 -27.21 -3.25
C ALA A 15 -47.02 -27.36 -2.86
N ALA A 16 -47.72 -26.23 -2.75
CA ALA A 16 -49.16 -26.15 -2.95
C ALA A 16 -49.52 -24.77 -3.52
N SER A 17 -50.07 -24.80 -4.72
CA SER A 17 -50.76 -23.74 -5.45
C SER A 17 -52.05 -23.30 -4.74
N GLY A 18 -52.40 -22.02 -4.81
CA GLY A 18 -53.74 -21.55 -4.42
C GLY A 18 -53.93 -20.04 -4.55
N SER A 19 -54.39 -19.61 -5.73
CA SER A 19 -54.94 -18.27 -6.01
C SER A 19 -56.14 -17.95 -5.13
N SER A 20 -56.23 -16.75 -4.54
CA SER A 20 -57.50 -16.06 -4.29
C SER A 20 -57.32 -14.61 -3.78
N ALA A 21 -58.04 -13.71 -4.45
CA ALA A 21 -58.66 -12.48 -3.95
C ALA A 21 -57.78 -11.26 -3.59
N ALA A 22 -57.79 -10.33 -4.55
CA ALA A 22 -57.62 -8.91 -4.33
C ALA A 22 -58.57 -8.39 -3.24
N ALA A 23 -58.00 -7.79 -2.19
CA ALA A 23 -58.70 -6.88 -1.30
C ALA A 23 -58.03 -5.51 -1.43
N SER A 24 -58.79 -4.58 -2.00
CA SER A 24 -58.46 -3.18 -2.22
C SER A 24 -58.15 -2.45 -0.91
N ALA A 25 -56.87 -2.11 -0.68
CA ALA A 25 -56.49 -1.08 0.27
C ALA A 25 -56.74 0.31 -0.35
N PRO A 26 -57.25 1.28 0.41
CA PRO A 26 -57.50 2.62 -0.13
C PRO A 26 -56.17 3.27 -0.49
N ALA A 27 -56.09 3.78 -1.72
CA ALA A 27 -54.95 4.51 -2.22
C ALA A 27 -54.65 5.72 -1.31
N PRO A 28 -53.43 5.88 -0.76
CA PRO A 28 -53.06 7.14 -0.15
C PRO A 28 -53.03 8.21 -1.25
N ALA A 29 -53.63 9.36 -0.95
CA ALA A 29 -53.73 10.52 -1.83
C ALA A 29 -52.40 10.75 -2.59
N SER A 30 -52.48 10.65 -3.92
CA SER A 30 -51.35 10.71 -4.88
C SER A 30 -50.54 12.01 -4.84
N GLY A 31 -50.99 13.02 -4.09
CA GLY A 31 -50.25 14.27 -3.88
C GLY A 31 -49.16 14.20 -2.80
N VAL A 32 -49.34 13.45 -1.71
CA VAL A 32 -48.42 13.50 -0.56
C VAL A 32 -47.19 12.61 -0.77
N ALA A 33 -47.36 11.46 -1.44
CA ALA A 33 -46.26 10.55 -1.78
C ALA A 33 -45.28 11.17 -2.80
N CYS A 34 -45.77 12.02 -3.70
CA CYS A 34 -44.94 12.71 -4.71
C CYS A 34 -44.05 13.79 -4.05
N ILE A 35 -44.60 14.56 -3.11
CA ILE A 35 -43.85 15.60 -2.37
C ILE A 35 -42.77 14.97 -1.49
N ALA A 36 -43.07 13.84 -0.82
CA ALA A 36 -42.08 13.12 -0.03
C ALA A 36 -40.95 12.56 -0.92
N CYS A 37 -41.29 12.01 -2.09
CA CYS A 37 -40.33 11.51 -3.07
C CYS A 37 -39.44 12.63 -3.63
N GLU A 38 -40.02 13.75 -4.05
CA GLU A 38 -39.28 14.94 -4.51
C GLU A 38 -38.41 15.55 -3.40
N ALA A 39 -38.91 15.61 -2.16
CA ALA A 39 -38.14 16.08 -1.02
C ALA A 39 -36.96 15.16 -0.72
N THR A 40 -37.12 13.83 -0.82
CA THR A 40 -36.04 12.86 -0.66
C THR A 40 -35.02 12.95 -1.79
N LEU A 41 -35.44 13.07 -3.05
CA LEU A 41 -34.55 13.24 -4.20
C LEU A 41 -33.81 14.58 -4.16
N ALA A 42 -34.47 15.66 -3.73
CA ALA A 42 -33.84 16.96 -3.52
C ALA A 42 -32.90 16.96 -2.31
N ALA A 43 -33.20 16.20 -1.25
CA ALA A 43 -32.32 16.01 -0.11
C ALA A 43 -31.08 15.18 -0.50
N GLU A 44 -31.24 14.10 -1.26
CA GLU A 44 -30.14 13.29 -1.79
C GLU A 44 -29.29 14.08 -2.81
N ALA A 45 -29.91 14.86 -3.69
CA ALA A 45 -29.20 15.76 -4.61
C ALA A 45 -28.42 16.85 -3.84
N ARG A 46 -28.97 17.40 -2.75
CA ARG A 46 -28.25 18.34 -1.86
C ARG A 46 -27.11 17.66 -1.10
N ARG A 47 -27.31 16.43 -0.62
CA ARG A 47 -26.27 15.62 0.06
C ARG A 47 -25.19 15.13 -0.90
N ALA A 48 -25.51 14.98 -2.17
CA ALA A 48 -24.56 14.75 -3.25
C ALA A 48 -23.81 16.03 -3.65
N ARG A 49 -24.40 17.21 -3.40
CA ARG A 49 -23.85 18.53 -3.70
C ARG A 49 -22.87 19.02 -2.64
N THR A 50 -23.12 18.75 -1.36
CA THR A 50 -22.23 19.13 -0.25
C THR A 50 -21.42 17.93 0.24
N TRP A 51 -20.10 18.11 0.43
CA TRP A 51 -19.23 17.07 0.97
C TRP A 51 -18.98 17.34 2.46
N PRO A 52 -19.82 16.81 3.38
CA PRO A 52 -19.79 17.20 4.80
C PRO A 52 -18.46 16.86 5.48
N THR A 53 -17.88 15.70 5.16
CA THR A 53 -16.56 15.32 5.66
C THR A 53 -15.45 16.22 5.12
N GLY A 54 -15.60 16.80 3.93
CA GLY A 54 -14.66 17.77 3.37
C GLY A 54 -14.69 19.12 4.12
N ILE A 55 -15.88 19.57 4.54
CA ILE A 55 -16.03 20.77 5.38
C ILE A 55 -15.44 20.52 6.77
N ALA A 56 -15.73 19.38 7.38
CA ALA A 56 -15.13 19.00 8.66
C ALA A 56 -13.60 18.95 8.59
N ALA A 57 -13.04 18.42 7.50
CA ALA A 57 -11.60 18.40 7.28
C ALA A 57 -11.03 19.82 7.14
N ALA A 58 -11.68 20.69 6.36
CA ALA A 58 -11.27 22.08 6.22
C ALA A 58 -11.25 22.82 7.56
N LEU A 59 -12.27 22.62 8.41
CA LEU A 59 -12.31 23.19 9.76
C LEU A 59 -11.18 22.65 10.65
N ALA A 60 -10.92 21.35 10.61
CA ALA A 60 -9.84 20.74 11.40
C ALA A 60 -8.45 21.26 10.99
N TRP A 61 -8.19 21.39 9.69
CA TRP A 61 -6.96 22.01 9.17
C TRP A 61 -6.87 23.50 9.52
N GLY A 62 -7.98 24.22 9.46
CA GLY A 62 -8.07 25.61 9.89
C GLY A 62 -7.74 25.79 11.37
N ALA A 63 -8.26 24.89 12.21
CA ALA A 63 -7.99 24.86 13.64
C ALA A 63 -6.52 24.54 13.95
N LEU A 64 -5.89 23.63 13.22
CA LEU A 64 -4.44 23.36 13.33
C LEU A 64 -3.61 24.62 13.02
N GLY A 65 -3.93 25.32 11.93
CA GLY A 65 -3.26 26.57 11.56
C GLY A 65 -3.50 27.71 12.58
N ALA A 66 -4.68 27.76 13.19
CA ALA A 66 -4.95 28.71 14.27
C ALA A 66 -4.19 28.36 15.55
N LEU A 67 -4.17 27.08 15.94
CA LEU A 67 -3.46 26.55 17.10
C LEU A 67 -1.95 26.83 17.04
N THR A 68 -1.34 26.56 15.88
CA THR A 68 0.08 26.79 15.60
C THR A 68 0.47 28.25 15.78
N GLN A 69 -0.35 29.19 15.30
CA GLN A 69 -0.02 30.61 15.30
C GLN A 69 -0.46 31.37 16.56
N LEU A 70 -1.61 31.02 17.14
CA LEU A 70 -2.14 31.71 18.33
C LEU A 70 -1.47 31.27 19.62
N TRP A 71 -1.03 30.01 19.70
CA TRP A 71 -0.34 29.49 20.88
C TRP A 71 1.18 29.63 20.68
N PRO A 72 1.88 30.48 21.46
CA PRO A 72 3.34 30.59 21.35
C PRO A 72 4.04 29.28 21.70
N ASN A 73 5.11 28.96 20.99
CA ASN A 73 5.92 27.78 21.28
C ASN A 73 6.64 27.95 22.62
N ARG A 74 6.80 26.85 23.34
CA ARG A 74 7.66 26.83 24.52
C ARG A 74 9.10 26.65 24.06
N VAL A 75 9.97 27.58 24.44
CA VAL A 75 11.41 27.46 24.20
C VAL A 75 11.95 26.33 25.08
N VAL A 76 12.47 25.28 24.45
CA VAL A 76 13.11 24.15 25.14
C VAL A 76 14.58 24.12 24.72
N GLY A 77 15.48 24.57 25.60
CA GLY A 77 16.90 24.71 25.27
C GLY A 77 17.17 25.93 24.40
N PHE A 78 17.86 25.75 23.26
CA PHE A 78 18.26 26.82 22.32
C PHE A 78 17.40 26.89 21.05
N SER A 79 16.39 26.03 20.91
CA SER A 79 15.59 25.94 19.68
C SER A 79 14.31 26.77 19.77
N ASP A 80 14.29 27.87 19.04
CA ASP A 80 13.05 28.47 18.53
C ASP A 80 12.75 27.84 17.16
N TRP A 81 11.61 27.16 17.03
CA TRP A 81 11.27 26.44 15.82
C TRP A 81 11.01 27.42 14.66
N ALA A 82 11.98 27.55 13.75
CA ALA A 82 12.01 28.58 12.70
C ALA A 82 10.78 28.56 11.79
N TYR A 83 10.30 27.37 11.41
CA TYR A 83 9.24 27.19 10.40
C TYR A 83 7.81 27.12 10.95
N THR A 84 7.55 27.71 12.12
CA THR A 84 6.22 27.64 12.76
C THR A 84 5.16 28.38 11.96
N GLY A 85 5.50 29.55 11.38
CA GLY A 85 4.57 30.34 10.57
C GLY A 85 4.24 29.68 9.24
N GLU A 86 5.26 29.12 8.59
CA GLU A 86 5.17 28.39 7.33
C GLU A 86 4.31 27.14 7.48
N PHE A 87 4.44 26.43 8.60
CA PHE A 87 3.58 25.29 8.94
C PHE A 87 2.11 25.72 9.11
N ALA A 88 1.85 26.84 9.79
CA ALA A 88 0.50 27.40 9.95
C ALA A 88 -0.12 27.80 8.60
N VAL A 89 0.65 28.49 7.74
CA VAL A 89 0.24 28.85 6.37
C VAL A 89 -0.05 27.58 5.56
N GLY A 90 0.79 26.55 5.65
CA GLY A 90 0.55 25.25 5.05
C GLY A 90 -0.79 24.65 5.47
N ALA A 91 -1.10 24.64 6.77
CA ALA A 91 -2.36 24.14 7.27
C ALA A 91 -3.57 24.93 6.75
N TRP A 92 -3.48 26.26 6.71
CA TRP A 92 -4.54 27.12 6.18
C TRP A 92 -4.74 27.00 4.67
N THR A 93 -3.67 26.81 3.90
CA THR A 93 -3.81 26.57 2.45
C THR A 93 -4.54 25.25 2.17
N ILE A 94 -4.25 24.19 2.91
CA ILE A 94 -4.98 22.91 2.82
C ILE A 94 -6.45 23.10 3.23
N ALA A 95 -6.71 23.84 4.32
CA ALA A 95 -8.06 24.16 4.75
C ALA A 95 -8.86 24.91 3.67
N ALA A 96 -8.27 25.93 3.06
CA ALA A 96 -8.87 26.71 1.98
C ALA A 96 -9.16 25.85 0.74
N LEU A 97 -8.21 25.02 0.31
CA LEU A 97 -8.38 24.11 -0.82
C LEU A 97 -9.49 23.08 -0.58
N LEU A 98 -9.57 22.50 0.63
CA LEU A 98 -10.63 21.55 1.00
C LEU A 98 -11.99 22.24 1.06
N LEU A 99 -12.06 23.47 1.58
CA LEU A 99 -13.28 24.25 1.64
C LEU A 99 -13.79 24.61 0.23
N VAL A 100 -12.91 25.06 -0.65
CA VAL A 100 -13.21 25.31 -2.08
C VAL A 100 -13.66 24.01 -2.77
N ALA A 101 -12.97 22.90 -2.54
CA ALA A 101 -13.33 21.61 -3.11
C ALA A 101 -14.70 21.11 -2.62
N ALA A 102 -15.02 21.30 -1.33
CA ALA A 102 -16.28 20.88 -0.72
C ALA A 102 -17.47 21.77 -1.13
N THR A 103 -17.24 23.06 -1.38
CA THR A 103 -18.28 24.05 -1.70
C THR A 103 -18.47 24.29 -3.19
N LEU A 104 -17.39 24.36 -3.98
CA LEU A 104 -17.41 24.72 -5.41
C LEU A 104 -17.11 23.54 -6.34
N GLY A 105 -16.60 22.41 -5.81
CA GLY A 105 -16.28 21.21 -6.60
C GLY A 105 -17.47 20.52 -7.27
N HIS A 106 -18.70 20.97 -6.99
CA HIS A 106 -19.89 20.51 -7.69
C HIS A 106 -20.19 21.33 -8.97
N LEU A 107 -19.59 22.51 -9.14
CA LEU A 107 -19.86 23.42 -10.26
C LEU A 107 -19.09 23.03 -11.53
N VAL A 108 -17.87 22.51 -11.41
CA VAL A 108 -17.04 22.15 -12.56
C VAL A 108 -17.09 20.63 -12.83
N PRO A 109 -17.51 20.16 -14.02
CA PRO A 109 -17.63 18.74 -14.33
C PRO A 109 -16.33 17.94 -14.13
N ALA A 110 -15.19 18.52 -14.51
CA ALA A 110 -13.87 17.91 -14.33
C ALA A 110 -13.50 17.72 -12.84
N SER A 111 -13.98 18.61 -11.96
CA SER A 111 -13.74 18.52 -10.53
C SER A 111 -14.60 17.45 -9.86
N ARG A 112 -15.79 17.13 -10.40
CA ARG A 112 -16.67 16.06 -9.89
C ARG A 112 -16.00 14.68 -9.94
N ALA A 113 -15.33 14.36 -11.04
CA ALA A 113 -14.62 13.09 -11.20
C ALA A 113 -13.43 12.96 -10.23
N ARG A 114 -12.72 14.06 -9.96
CA ARG A 114 -11.64 14.09 -8.95
C ARG A 114 -12.21 14.00 -7.53
N LEU A 115 -13.28 14.74 -7.22
CA LEU A 115 -13.96 14.70 -5.93
C LEU A 115 -14.51 13.31 -5.61
N ALA A 116 -15.04 12.60 -6.61
CA ALA A 116 -15.53 11.24 -6.44
C ALA A 116 -14.44 10.27 -5.96
N ARG A 117 -13.17 10.49 -6.35
CA ARG A 117 -12.03 9.70 -5.87
C ARG A 117 -11.56 10.10 -4.47
N VAL A 118 -11.74 11.37 -4.08
CA VAL A 118 -11.25 11.91 -2.80
C VAL A 118 -12.30 11.76 -1.69
N ARG A 119 -13.59 11.73 -2.03
CA ARG A 119 -14.71 11.57 -1.09
C ARG A 119 -14.54 10.40 -0.11
N PRO A 120 -14.13 9.20 -0.54
CA PRO A 120 -13.88 8.07 0.36
C PRO A 120 -12.76 8.34 1.39
N ALA A 121 -11.80 9.20 1.07
CA ALA A 121 -10.71 9.58 1.97
C ALA A 121 -11.10 10.68 2.98
N GLY A 122 -12.34 11.16 2.96
CA GLY A 122 -12.84 12.23 3.84
C GLY A 122 -12.52 12.04 5.34
N PRO A 123 -12.77 10.87 5.95
CA PRO A 123 -12.44 10.63 7.36
C PRO A 123 -10.94 10.74 7.65
N TRP A 124 -10.07 10.26 6.75
CA TRP A 124 -8.62 10.36 6.89
C TRP A 124 -8.11 11.80 6.81
N LEU A 125 -8.75 12.63 5.98
CA LEU A 125 -8.43 14.06 5.88
C LEU A 125 -8.80 14.85 7.15
N VAL A 126 -9.74 14.36 7.96
CA VAL A 126 -10.08 14.91 9.28
C VAL A 126 -9.12 14.37 10.34
N ALA A 127 -8.81 13.07 10.32
CA ALA A 127 -7.95 12.44 11.32
C ALA A 127 -6.51 13.00 11.28
N LEU A 128 -5.98 13.26 10.09
CA LEU A 128 -4.61 13.73 9.90
C LEU A 128 -4.28 15.04 10.66
N PRO A 129 -5.02 16.16 10.49
CA PRO A 129 -4.74 17.39 11.22
C PRO A 129 -4.95 17.26 12.73
N LEU A 130 -5.86 16.38 13.18
CA LEU A 130 -6.05 16.13 14.62
C LEU A 130 -4.83 15.43 15.23
N VAL A 131 -4.25 14.47 14.53
CA VAL A 131 -3.01 13.80 14.96
C VAL A 131 -1.83 14.77 14.96
N LEU A 132 -1.71 15.61 13.92
CA LEU A 132 -0.67 16.65 13.86
C LEU A 132 -0.81 17.67 14.99
N ALA A 133 -2.04 18.11 15.27
CA ALA A 133 -2.33 19.03 16.38
C ALA A 133 -1.94 18.41 17.72
N ALA A 134 -2.33 17.14 17.96
CA ALA A 134 -1.96 16.44 19.19
C ALA A 134 -0.44 16.30 19.33
N TRP A 135 0.27 15.93 18.26
CA TRP A 135 1.72 15.85 18.25
C TRP A 135 2.35 17.20 18.57
N GLU A 136 1.94 18.28 17.91
CA GLU A 136 2.46 19.62 18.14
C GLU A 136 2.19 20.13 19.56
N ILE A 137 0.98 19.91 20.10
CA ILE A 137 0.63 20.31 21.46
C ILE A 137 1.58 19.65 22.47
N VAL A 138 1.79 18.34 22.33
CA VAL A 138 2.62 17.56 23.26
C VAL A 138 4.11 17.87 23.12
N THR A 139 4.56 18.34 21.95
CA THR A 139 5.96 18.67 21.66
C THR A 139 6.23 20.17 21.77
N ALA A 140 5.92 20.96 20.74
CA ALA A 140 6.29 22.37 20.65
C ALA A 140 5.53 23.29 21.62
N LYS A 141 4.27 22.98 21.98
CA LYS A 141 3.47 23.87 22.84
C LYS A 141 3.68 23.62 24.32
N THR A 142 3.53 22.37 24.77
CA THR A 142 3.64 22.03 26.20
C THR A 142 5.07 21.70 26.62
N GLY A 143 5.91 21.22 25.68
CA GLY A 143 7.24 20.71 25.99
C GLY A 143 7.20 19.47 26.88
N TRP A 144 6.10 18.72 26.87
CA TRP A 144 5.96 17.52 27.71
C TRP A 144 6.91 16.41 27.23
N LEU A 145 7.09 16.28 25.93
CA LEU A 145 8.05 15.34 25.34
C LEU A 145 9.44 15.98 25.22
N PRO A 146 10.52 15.29 25.66
CA PRO A 146 11.86 15.85 25.67
C PRO A 146 12.46 15.94 24.27
N THR A 147 13.05 17.09 23.96
CA THR A 147 13.96 17.26 22.82
C THR A 147 15.32 16.63 23.16
N PRO A 148 16.06 16.03 22.20
CA PRO A 148 15.82 16.02 20.75
C PRO A 148 14.99 14.83 20.24
N PHE A 149 14.61 13.86 21.08
CA PHE A 149 13.98 12.60 20.65
C PHE A 149 12.63 12.79 19.93
N PHE A 150 11.86 13.77 20.36
CA PHE A 150 10.52 14.06 19.84
C PHE A 150 10.50 15.42 19.14
N ALA A 151 10.83 15.39 17.84
CA ALA A 151 10.76 16.57 16.99
C ALA A 151 9.30 16.98 16.73
N PRO A 152 8.96 18.28 16.78
CA PRO A 152 7.63 18.74 16.36
C PRO A 152 7.49 18.69 14.84
N PRO A 153 6.24 18.61 14.32
CA PRO A 153 5.99 18.51 12.88
C PRO A 153 6.53 19.71 12.08
N GLN A 154 6.56 20.92 12.64
CA GLN A 154 7.11 22.09 11.95
C GLN A 154 8.62 22.00 11.69
N ALA A 155 9.38 21.27 12.53
CA ALA A 155 10.82 21.10 12.35
C ALA A 155 11.15 20.23 11.12
N LEU A 156 10.20 19.41 10.66
CA LEU A 156 10.38 18.59 9.45
C LEU A 156 10.51 19.46 8.20
N ILE A 157 9.89 20.65 8.17
CA ILE A 157 9.95 21.56 7.03
C ILE A 157 11.40 22.00 6.77
N GLU A 158 12.13 22.35 7.82
CA GLU A 158 13.55 22.74 7.76
C GLU A 158 14.37 21.70 7.00
N VAL A 159 14.21 20.43 7.37
CA VAL A 159 14.93 19.32 6.73
C VAL A 159 14.56 19.18 5.25
N TYR A 160 13.29 19.40 4.88
CA TYR A 160 12.86 19.34 3.50
C TYR A 160 13.23 20.56 2.66
N VAL A 161 13.60 21.68 3.29
CA VAL A 161 14.02 22.91 2.60
C VAL A 161 15.54 22.98 2.49
N ASP A 162 16.26 22.60 3.54
CA ASP A 162 17.71 22.76 3.61
C ASP A 162 18.46 21.49 3.17
N ASP A 163 17.94 20.32 3.54
CA ASP A 163 18.61 19.03 3.35
C ASP A 163 18.06 18.22 2.14
N TRP A 164 17.18 18.83 1.35
CA TRP A 164 16.51 18.18 0.21
C TRP A 164 17.46 17.56 -0.84
N PRO A 165 18.63 18.14 -1.19
CA PRO A 165 19.50 17.55 -2.22
C PRO A 165 20.06 16.20 -1.75
N ARG A 166 20.38 16.12 -0.45
CA ARG A 166 20.92 14.91 0.17
C ARG A 166 19.85 13.85 0.34
N LEU A 167 18.64 14.23 0.74
CA LEU A 167 17.48 13.33 0.80
C LEU A 167 17.14 12.76 -0.59
N LEU A 168 17.10 13.61 -1.62
CA LEU A 168 16.80 13.18 -2.98
C LEU A 168 17.90 12.28 -3.56
N GLY A 169 19.17 12.63 -3.33
CA GLY A 169 20.30 11.77 -3.71
C GLY A 169 20.26 10.41 -3.01
N SER A 170 19.91 10.39 -1.73
CA SER A 170 19.76 9.16 -0.94
C SER A 170 18.59 8.31 -1.46
N ALA A 171 17.43 8.92 -1.71
CA ALA A 171 16.27 8.24 -2.30
C ALA A 171 16.58 7.63 -3.68
N GLY A 172 17.30 8.37 -4.53
CA GLY A 172 17.74 7.88 -5.84
C GLY A 172 18.68 6.68 -5.76
N ASN A 173 19.61 6.68 -4.81
CA ASN A 173 20.52 5.55 -4.59
C ASN A 173 19.80 4.32 -4.05
N THR A 174 18.87 4.50 -3.10
CA THR A 174 17.98 3.43 -2.61
C THR A 174 17.17 2.83 -3.73
N LEU A 175 16.59 3.66 -4.60
CA LEU A 175 15.80 3.18 -5.72
C LEU A 175 16.65 2.38 -6.73
N LYS A 176 17.88 2.81 -7.02
CA LYS A 176 18.81 2.07 -7.90
C LYS A 176 19.18 0.70 -7.34
N LEU A 177 19.57 0.66 -6.06
CA LEU A 177 19.95 -0.57 -5.38
C LEU A 177 18.78 -1.56 -5.34
N LEU A 178 17.61 -1.07 -4.95
CA LEU A 178 16.37 -1.83 -4.95
C LEU A 178 16.04 -2.36 -6.35
N ALA A 179 16.04 -1.49 -7.36
CA ALA A 179 15.66 -1.86 -8.72
C ALA A 179 16.55 -2.99 -9.28
N LEU A 180 17.86 -2.92 -9.04
CA LEU A 180 18.79 -3.98 -9.46
C LEU A 180 18.49 -5.30 -8.74
N GLY A 181 18.49 -5.30 -7.41
CA GLY A 181 18.27 -6.53 -6.64
C GLY A 181 16.89 -7.14 -6.92
N PHE A 182 15.86 -6.31 -6.98
CA PHE A 182 14.50 -6.71 -7.28
C PHE A 182 14.38 -7.29 -8.69
N ALA A 183 14.97 -6.67 -9.72
CA ALA A 183 14.92 -7.17 -11.09
C ALA A 183 15.58 -8.56 -11.21
N TYR A 184 16.76 -8.75 -10.62
CA TYR A 184 17.43 -10.06 -10.59
C TYR A 184 16.61 -11.08 -9.80
N GLY A 185 16.07 -10.70 -8.64
CA GLY A 185 15.23 -11.58 -7.82
C GLY A 185 13.96 -12.04 -8.53
N VAL A 186 13.24 -11.13 -9.18
CA VAL A 186 12.05 -11.46 -9.97
C VAL A 186 12.42 -12.37 -11.14
N ALA A 187 13.48 -12.05 -11.90
CA ALA A 187 13.89 -12.84 -13.06
C ALA A 187 14.27 -14.27 -12.67
N VAL A 188 15.14 -14.43 -11.67
CA VAL A 188 15.59 -15.75 -11.18
C VAL A 188 14.44 -16.50 -10.51
N GLY A 189 13.69 -15.84 -9.63
CA GLY A 189 12.55 -16.44 -8.93
C GLY A 189 11.49 -16.94 -9.91
N PHE A 190 11.14 -16.13 -10.92
CA PHE A 190 10.19 -16.52 -11.96
C PHE A 190 10.69 -17.72 -12.76
N ALA A 191 11.95 -17.69 -13.22
CA ALA A 191 12.54 -18.80 -13.99
C ALA A 191 12.56 -20.11 -13.18
N VAL A 192 12.96 -20.06 -11.91
CA VAL A 192 12.94 -21.20 -11.00
C VAL A 192 11.52 -21.71 -10.77
N GLY A 193 10.58 -20.82 -10.47
CA GLY A 193 9.18 -21.19 -10.23
C GLY A 193 8.51 -21.86 -11.42
N VAL A 194 8.71 -21.32 -12.64
CA VAL A 194 8.21 -21.95 -13.88
C VAL A 194 8.86 -23.32 -14.09
N SER A 195 10.16 -23.44 -13.86
CA SER A 195 10.90 -24.69 -14.06
C SER A 195 10.44 -25.81 -13.12
N ILE A 196 10.20 -25.48 -11.84
CA ILE A 196 9.64 -26.42 -10.85
C ILE A 196 8.20 -26.81 -11.21
N GLY A 197 7.37 -25.85 -11.62
CA GLY A 197 5.98 -26.11 -11.99
C GLY A 197 5.82 -26.98 -13.23
N TRP A 198 6.76 -26.89 -14.17
CA TRP A 198 6.72 -27.69 -15.39
C TRP A 198 7.34 -29.08 -15.23
N SER A 199 8.43 -29.21 -14.46
CA SER A 199 9.22 -30.44 -14.37
C SER A 199 9.26 -31.03 -12.97
N ARG A 200 8.66 -32.22 -12.81
CA ARG A 200 8.73 -33.01 -11.56
C ARG A 200 10.17 -33.35 -11.14
N ARG A 201 11.09 -33.53 -12.10
CA ARG A 201 12.49 -33.82 -11.81
C ARG A 201 13.20 -32.62 -11.19
N ILE A 202 12.93 -31.41 -11.70
CA ILE A 202 13.50 -30.19 -11.15
C ILE A 202 12.93 -29.95 -9.74
N GLY A 203 11.61 -30.13 -9.57
CA GLY A 203 10.99 -30.04 -8.26
C GLY A 203 11.62 -30.96 -7.22
N TYR A 204 11.92 -32.22 -7.56
CA TYR A 204 12.57 -33.16 -6.64
C TYR A 204 13.88 -32.62 -6.04
N TRP A 205 14.72 -31.97 -6.86
CA TRP A 205 16.01 -31.42 -6.40
C TRP A 205 15.89 -30.03 -5.75
N VAL A 206 14.95 -29.20 -6.21
CA VAL A 206 14.83 -27.80 -5.75
C VAL A 206 13.93 -27.67 -4.51
N HIS A 207 12.94 -28.54 -4.30
CA HIS A 207 12.07 -28.48 -3.12
C HIS A 207 12.81 -28.56 -1.78
N PRO A 208 13.80 -29.44 -1.58
CA PRO A 208 14.58 -29.48 -0.34
C PRO A 208 15.29 -28.14 -0.07
N VAL A 209 15.90 -27.55 -1.12
CA VAL A 209 16.58 -26.26 -1.02
C VAL A 209 15.61 -25.14 -0.64
N LEU A 210 14.44 -25.08 -1.27
CA LEU A 210 13.41 -24.09 -0.93
C LEU A 210 12.84 -24.29 0.48
N ARG A 211 12.71 -25.54 0.95
CA ARG A 211 12.22 -25.84 2.29
C ARG A 211 13.20 -25.41 3.37
N VAL A 212 14.51 -25.52 3.11
CA VAL A 212 15.56 -25.11 4.07
C VAL A 212 15.81 -23.61 4.02
N LEU A 213 15.91 -23.02 2.83
CA LEU A 213 16.15 -21.58 2.67
C LEU A 213 14.93 -20.73 2.99
N GLY A 214 13.72 -21.24 2.74
CA GLY A 214 12.48 -20.47 2.85
C GLY A 214 12.20 -19.84 4.21
N PRO A 215 12.38 -20.55 5.33
CA PRO A 215 12.17 -19.99 6.67
C PRO A 215 13.27 -19.02 7.11
N VAL A 216 14.44 -19.00 6.45
CA VAL A 216 15.58 -18.19 6.87
C VAL A 216 15.37 -16.76 6.37
N PRO A 217 15.27 -15.75 7.27
CA PRO A 217 15.13 -14.37 6.83
C PRO A 217 16.42 -13.93 6.12
N ALA A 218 16.29 -13.31 4.95
CA ALA A 218 17.45 -12.86 4.18
C ALA A 218 18.33 -11.87 4.96
N THR A 219 17.76 -11.11 5.91
CA THR A 219 18.52 -10.25 6.83
C THR A 219 19.49 -11.03 7.72
N ALA A 220 19.19 -12.27 8.12
CA ALA A 220 20.12 -13.08 8.91
C ALA A 220 21.38 -13.48 8.14
N LEU A 221 21.33 -13.46 6.80
CA LEU A 221 22.47 -13.75 5.93
C LEU A 221 23.36 -12.53 5.70
N LEU A 222 23.02 -11.35 6.23
CA LEU A 222 23.79 -10.11 6.02
C LEU A 222 25.28 -10.25 6.30
N PRO A 223 25.73 -10.71 7.48
CA PRO A 223 27.17 -10.78 7.79
C PRO A 223 27.92 -11.71 6.84
N LEU A 224 27.31 -12.86 6.53
CA LEU A 224 27.88 -13.86 5.63
C LEU A 224 28.04 -13.30 4.21
N THR A 225 27.00 -12.61 3.74
CA THR A 225 26.98 -12.05 2.38
C THR A 225 28.00 -10.92 2.24
N PHE A 226 28.13 -10.07 3.26
CA PHE A 226 29.11 -8.99 3.27
C PHE A 226 30.55 -9.49 3.31
N TYR A 227 30.77 -10.68 3.87
CA TYR A 227 32.08 -11.33 3.87
C TYR A 227 32.45 -11.92 2.49
N PHE A 228 31.51 -12.59 1.82
CA PHE A 228 31.80 -13.27 0.54
C PHE A 228 31.80 -12.34 -0.68
N PHE A 229 31.01 -11.27 -0.67
CA PHE A 229 30.90 -10.39 -1.81
C PHE A 229 32.01 -9.32 -1.79
N PRO A 230 32.49 -8.89 -2.96
CA PRO A 230 33.58 -7.92 -3.06
C PRO A 230 33.17 -6.50 -2.62
N SER A 231 31.87 -6.20 -2.57
CA SER A 231 31.36 -4.89 -2.17
C SER A 231 30.05 -5.01 -1.40
N SER A 232 29.82 -4.12 -0.44
CA SER A 232 28.55 -4.05 0.30
C SER A 232 27.35 -3.80 -0.62
N TYR A 233 27.57 -3.10 -1.74
CA TYR A 233 26.53 -2.83 -2.73
C TYR A 233 26.08 -4.10 -3.45
N SER A 234 27.02 -4.92 -3.92
CA SER A 234 26.70 -6.20 -4.57
C SER A 234 26.12 -7.21 -3.58
N ALA A 235 26.61 -7.22 -2.34
CA ALA A 235 26.06 -8.04 -1.26
C ALA A 235 24.60 -7.68 -0.95
N ALA A 236 24.30 -6.38 -0.79
CA ALA A 236 22.96 -5.89 -0.56
C ALA A 236 22.02 -6.23 -1.74
N ALA A 237 22.47 -6.02 -2.98
CA ALA A 237 21.70 -6.38 -4.17
C ALA A 237 21.36 -7.88 -4.23
N PHE A 238 22.30 -8.75 -3.85
CA PHE A 238 22.06 -10.19 -3.75
C PHE A 238 21.01 -10.54 -2.70
N LEU A 239 21.07 -9.92 -1.51
CA LEU A 239 20.09 -10.18 -0.44
C LEU A 239 18.69 -9.71 -0.82
N ILE A 240 18.58 -8.56 -1.49
CA ILE A 240 17.33 -8.06 -2.05
C ILE A 240 16.80 -9.04 -3.10
N ALA A 241 17.68 -9.55 -3.97
CA ALA A 241 17.33 -10.56 -4.97
C ALA A 241 16.85 -11.88 -4.33
N LEU A 242 17.50 -12.33 -3.27
CA LEU A 242 17.12 -13.54 -2.53
C LEU A 242 15.76 -13.38 -1.85
N ALA A 243 15.56 -12.26 -1.15
CA ALA A 243 14.32 -11.91 -0.46
C ALA A 243 13.12 -11.80 -1.43
N THR A 244 13.37 -11.27 -2.62
CA THR A 244 12.35 -11.15 -3.68
C THR A 244 12.13 -12.48 -4.40
N GLY A 245 13.21 -13.18 -4.72
CA GLY A 245 13.17 -14.37 -5.56
C GLY A 245 12.45 -15.55 -4.92
N PHE A 246 12.53 -15.69 -3.60
CA PHE A 246 11.86 -16.78 -2.89
C PHE A 246 10.32 -16.77 -3.03
N PRO A 247 9.59 -15.72 -2.60
CA PRO A 247 8.14 -15.68 -2.76
C PRO A 247 7.72 -15.69 -4.24
N VAL A 248 8.48 -15.06 -5.14
CA VAL A 248 8.22 -15.13 -6.58
C VAL A 248 8.31 -16.57 -7.09
N ALA A 249 9.35 -17.33 -6.71
CA ALA A 249 9.52 -18.72 -7.13
C ALA A 249 8.39 -19.61 -6.62
N VAL A 250 8.05 -19.52 -5.33
CA VAL A 250 7.02 -20.37 -4.71
C VAL A 250 5.64 -20.08 -5.29
N LEU A 251 5.26 -18.81 -5.43
CA LEU A 251 3.94 -18.44 -5.95
C LEU A 251 3.83 -18.68 -7.46
N THR A 252 4.92 -18.51 -8.21
CA THR A 252 4.96 -18.89 -9.63
C THR A 252 4.80 -20.40 -9.79
N TRP A 253 5.51 -21.20 -8.98
CA TRP A 253 5.37 -22.66 -8.98
C TRP A 253 3.92 -23.08 -8.68
N SER A 254 3.34 -22.54 -7.61
CA SER A 254 1.95 -22.80 -7.24
C SER A 254 0.98 -22.42 -8.36
N GLY A 255 1.18 -21.28 -9.00
CA GLY A 255 0.36 -20.82 -10.12
C GLY A 255 0.41 -21.78 -11.30
N VAL A 256 1.60 -22.20 -11.72
CA VAL A 256 1.78 -23.15 -12.84
C VAL A 256 1.18 -24.52 -12.52
N ALA A 257 1.36 -25.01 -11.29
CA ALA A 257 0.84 -26.30 -10.84
C ALA A 257 -0.69 -26.31 -10.68
N SER A 258 -1.32 -25.15 -10.43
CA SER A 258 -2.77 -25.01 -10.25
C SER A 258 -3.58 -25.03 -11.55
N VAL A 259 -2.92 -24.95 -12.72
CA VAL A 259 -3.59 -24.92 -14.02
C VAL A 259 -4.31 -26.24 -14.28
N ASN A 260 -5.61 -26.18 -14.59
CA ASN A 260 -6.43 -27.36 -14.87
C ASN A 260 -5.82 -28.17 -16.02
N LYS A 261 -5.65 -29.48 -15.77
CA LYS A 261 -5.11 -30.43 -16.74
C LYS A 261 -5.84 -30.42 -18.09
N GLN A 262 -7.14 -30.15 -18.09
CA GLN A 262 -7.97 -30.05 -19.29
C GLN A 262 -7.44 -29.03 -20.31
N TYR A 263 -6.88 -27.90 -19.86
CA TYR A 263 -6.29 -26.91 -20.77
C TYR A 263 -5.07 -27.46 -21.52
N TYR A 264 -4.26 -28.29 -20.85
CA TYR A 264 -3.13 -28.96 -21.48
C TYR A 264 -3.57 -30.05 -22.45
N ASP A 265 -4.61 -30.82 -22.09
CA ASP A 265 -5.12 -31.91 -22.94
C ASP A 265 -5.73 -31.35 -24.24
N VAL A 266 -6.56 -30.29 -24.14
CA VAL A 266 -7.13 -29.60 -25.32
C VAL A 266 -6.02 -29.04 -26.21
N ALA A 267 -5.05 -28.32 -25.65
CA ALA A 267 -3.95 -27.77 -26.45
C ALA A 267 -3.13 -28.87 -27.16
N ARG A 268 -2.91 -30.03 -26.53
CA ARG A 268 -2.24 -31.18 -27.15
C ARG A 268 -3.04 -31.78 -28.30
N THR A 269 -4.38 -31.85 -28.20
CA THR A 269 -5.22 -32.32 -29.32
C THR A 269 -5.16 -31.40 -30.54
N LEU A 270 -4.85 -30.11 -30.34
CA LEU A 270 -4.61 -29.13 -31.41
C LEU A 270 -3.15 -29.13 -31.93
N GLY A 271 -2.32 -30.10 -31.53
CA GLY A 271 -0.94 -30.24 -31.99
C GLY A 271 0.08 -29.34 -31.27
N ALA A 272 -0.26 -28.78 -30.10
CA ALA A 272 0.66 -27.91 -29.37
C ALA A 272 1.89 -28.65 -28.83
N ASN A 273 3.07 -28.10 -29.11
CA ASN A 273 4.34 -28.58 -28.56
C ASN A 273 4.55 -28.12 -27.10
N ALA A 274 5.46 -28.75 -26.35
CA ALA A 274 5.72 -28.46 -24.93
C ALA A 274 6.04 -26.99 -24.64
N ARG A 275 6.83 -26.33 -25.51
CA ARG A 275 7.14 -24.90 -25.39
C ARG A 275 5.89 -24.02 -25.51
N PHE A 276 4.96 -24.41 -26.39
CA PHE A 276 3.69 -23.72 -26.55
C PHE A 276 2.83 -23.85 -25.30
N LEU A 277 2.76 -25.05 -24.71
CA LEU A 277 2.02 -25.29 -23.47
C LEU A 277 2.56 -24.43 -22.31
N VAL A 278 3.88 -24.29 -22.18
CA VAL A 278 4.46 -23.43 -21.13
C VAL A 278 4.16 -21.95 -21.39
N LEU A 279 4.54 -21.44 -22.56
CA LEU A 279 4.54 -20.01 -22.84
C LEU A 279 3.12 -19.44 -23.08
N ARG A 280 2.21 -20.24 -23.64
CA ARG A 280 0.87 -19.77 -24.03
C ARG A 280 -0.28 -20.31 -23.19
N VAL A 281 -0.07 -21.34 -22.37
CA VAL A 281 -1.12 -21.90 -21.49
C VAL A 281 -0.74 -21.72 -20.03
N ALA A 282 0.39 -22.28 -19.60
CA ALA A 282 0.79 -22.31 -18.20
C ALA A 282 1.11 -20.91 -17.64
N ILE A 283 2.02 -20.18 -18.30
CA ILE A 283 2.48 -18.86 -17.82
C ILE A 283 1.32 -17.86 -17.77
N PRO A 284 0.51 -17.66 -18.84
CA PRO A 284 -0.60 -16.72 -18.78
C PRO A 284 -1.62 -17.04 -17.68
N ALA A 285 -1.94 -18.32 -17.49
CA ALA A 285 -2.85 -18.76 -16.43
C ALA A 285 -2.26 -18.54 -15.01
N ALA A 286 -0.95 -18.64 -14.86
CA ALA A 286 -0.25 -18.45 -13.58
C ALA A 286 0.03 -16.98 -13.23
N LEU A 287 -0.10 -16.04 -14.19
CA LEU A 287 0.27 -14.63 -13.98
C LEU A 287 -0.32 -13.97 -12.72
N PRO A 288 -1.60 -14.19 -12.33
CA PRO A 288 -2.14 -13.66 -11.08
C PRO A 288 -1.31 -14.06 -9.85
N HIS A 289 -0.94 -15.34 -9.76
CA HIS A 289 -0.11 -15.85 -8.67
C HIS A 289 1.31 -15.28 -8.74
N VAL A 290 1.87 -15.14 -9.94
CA VAL A 290 3.18 -14.50 -10.14
C VAL A 290 3.16 -13.07 -9.59
N PHE A 291 2.13 -12.27 -9.89
CA PHE A 291 2.01 -10.90 -9.37
C PHE A 291 1.86 -10.84 -7.85
N VAL A 292 1.15 -11.80 -7.23
CA VAL A 292 1.12 -11.92 -5.77
C VAL A 292 2.54 -12.20 -5.23
N GLY A 293 3.30 -13.05 -5.92
CA GLY A 293 4.71 -13.32 -5.58
C GLY A 293 5.61 -12.11 -5.71
N ILE A 294 5.43 -11.33 -6.77
CA ILE A 294 6.17 -10.08 -6.99
C ILE A 294 5.82 -9.05 -5.90
N PHE A 295 4.55 -8.94 -5.49
CA PHE A 295 4.13 -8.04 -4.41
C PHE A 295 4.71 -8.44 -3.05
N MET A 296 4.65 -9.72 -2.70
CA MET A 296 5.24 -10.25 -1.48
C MET A 296 6.77 -10.08 -1.50
N GLY A 297 7.40 -10.36 -2.63
CA GLY A 297 8.84 -10.15 -2.84
C GLY A 297 9.25 -8.69 -2.72
N LEU A 298 8.49 -7.77 -3.31
CA LEU A 298 8.74 -6.33 -3.20
C LEU A 298 8.66 -5.88 -1.73
N SER A 299 7.65 -6.34 -1.00
CA SER A 299 7.48 -6.00 0.42
C SER A 299 8.64 -6.52 1.27
N ALA A 300 9.05 -7.78 1.07
CA ALA A 300 10.20 -8.36 1.75
C ALA A 300 11.52 -7.66 1.40
N SER A 301 11.65 -7.20 0.15
CA SER A 301 12.84 -6.51 -0.34
C SER A 301 13.06 -5.16 0.35
N PHE A 302 11.99 -4.44 0.74
CA PHE A 302 12.10 -3.18 1.47
C PHE A 302 12.77 -3.35 2.83
N THR A 303 12.34 -4.35 3.61
CA THR A 303 12.93 -4.60 4.92
C THR A 303 14.40 -4.95 4.81
N VAL A 304 14.77 -5.80 3.86
CA VAL A 304 16.16 -6.21 3.64
C VAL A 304 17.02 -5.06 3.12
N LEU A 305 16.50 -4.27 2.19
CA LEU A 305 17.14 -3.07 1.65
C LEU A 305 17.51 -2.08 2.76
N VAL A 306 16.55 -1.72 3.61
CA VAL A 306 16.77 -0.74 4.68
C VAL A 306 17.85 -1.23 5.64
N VAL A 307 17.77 -2.49 6.07
CA VAL A 307 18.78 -3.05 6.99
C VAL A 307 20.16 -3.12 6.32
N ALA A 308 20.23 -3.52 5.04
CA ALA A 308 21.50 -3.56 4.31
C ALA A 308 22.13 -2.17 4.15
N GLU A 309 21.31 -1.15 3.85
CA GLU A 309 21.76 0.24 3.75
C GLU A 309 22.24 0.80 5.09
N MET A 310 21.58 0.45 6.19
CA MET A 310 22.01 0.86 7.53
C MET A 310 23.35 0.23 7.94
N MET A 311 23.62 -1.01 7.52
CA MET A 311 24.77 -1.78 8.00
C MET A 311 26.04 -1.65 7.16
N GLY A 312 25.96 -1.35 5.85
CA GLY A 312 27.19 -1.34 5.05
C GLY A 312 27.17 -0.64 3.70
N VAL A 313 26.02 -0.24 3.16
CA VAL A 313 26.00 0.56 1.94
C VAL A 313 26.33 2.02 2.28
N LYS A 314 27.24 2.64 1.52
CA LYS A 314 27.73 4.00 1.78
C LYS A 314 26.78 5.11 1.27
N SER A 315 25.59 4.75 0.81
CA SER A 315 24.58 5.67 0.28
C SER A 315 23.19 5.03 0.34
N GLY A 316 22.15 5.87 0.43
CA GLY A 316 20.76 5.42 0.53
C GLY A 316 20.02 6.07 1.70
N LEU A 317 18.70 5.90 1.75
CA LEU A 317 17.84 6.38 2.82
C LEU A 317 18.13 5.66 4.14
N GLY A 318 18.44 4.36 4.12
CA GLY A 318 18.88 3.63 5.31
C GLY A 318 20.22 4.12 5.86
N TRP A 319 21.16 4.46 4.97
CA TRP A 319 22.42 5.11 5.38
C TRP A 319 22.18 6.52 5.94
N TYR A 320 21.29 7.31 5.34
CA TYR A 320 20.93 8.63 5.86
C TYR A 320 20.31 8.51 7.27
N LEU A 321 19.49 7.48 7.50
CA LEU A 321 18.90 7.20 8.81
C LEU A 321 19.97 6.88 9.87
N SER A 322 20.93 6.01 9.56
CA SER A 322 22.02 5.68 10.50
C SER A 322 22.96 6.86 10.73
N TRP A 323 23.22 7.68 9.71
CA TRP A 323 23.97 8.92 9.83
C TRP A 323 23.25 9.92 10.74
N ALA A 324 21.96 10.19 10.51
CA ALA A 324 21.16 11.11 11.34
C ALA A 324 21.07 10.63 12.80
N GLN A 325 20.94 9.31 13.00
CA GLN A 325 20.97 8.69 14.32
C GLN A 325 22.32 8.91 15.02
N GLY A 326 23.44 8.78 14.31
CA GLY A 326 24.78 9.03 14.85
C GLY A 326 24.99 10.48 15.34
N TRP A 327 24.32 11.44 14.70
CA TRP A 327 24.31 12.85 15.11
C TRP A 327 23.18 13.19 16.10
N ALA A 328 22.40 12.20 16.54
CA ALA A 328 21.20 12.40 17.36
C ALA A 328 20.20 13.42 16.77
N SER A 329 20.19 13.59 15.44
CA SER A 329 19.24 14.44 14.73
C SER A 329 17.99 13.65 14.39
N TYR A 330 17.08 13.55 15.37
CA TYR A 330 15.83 12.81 15.21
C TYR A 330 14.89 13.48 14.20
N VAL A 331 14.95 14.81 14.02
CA VAL A 331 14.19 15.53 13.00
C VAL A 331 14.49 14.95 11.61
N ASN A 332 15.79 14.79 11.29
CA ASN A 332 16.24 14.21 10.03
C ASN A 332 15.83 12.74 9.90
N MET A 333 15.83 11.98 11.00
CA MET A 333 15.35 10.59 11.00
C MET A 333 13.86 10.50 10.64
N TYR A 334 13.00 11.31 11.27
CA TYR A 334 11.58 11.35 10.94
C TYR A 334 11.34 11.77 9.48
N ALA A 335 12.07 12.78 9.01
CA ALA A 335 11.96 13.25 7.64
C ALA A 335 12.31 12.16 6.62
N ALA A 336 13.41 11.41 6.87
CA ALA A 336 13.83 10.29 6.04
C ALA A 336 12.84 9.12 6.06
N LEU A 337 12.26 8.80 7.23
CA LEU A 337 11.23 7.76 7.37
C LEU A 337 9.96 8.10 6.58
N ILE A 338 9.52 9.35 6.60
CA ILE A 338 8.37 9.81 5.79
C ILE A 338 8.69 9.67 4.29
N VAL A 339 9.87 10.10 3.85
CA VAL A 339 10.28 9.95 2.44
C VAL A 339 10.33 8.47 2.04
N MET A 340 10.85 7.61 2.91
CA MET A 340 10.89 6.17 2.70
C MET A 340 9.49 5.56 2.59
N ALA A 341 8.57 5.95 3.49
CA ALA A 341 7.18 5.50 3.46
C ALA A 341 6.47 5.92 2.16
N LEU A 342 6.66 7.18 1.72
CA LEU A 342 6.11 7.67 0.46
C LEU A 342 6.70 6.95 -0.75
N LEU A 343 8.01 6.71 -0.75
CA LEU A 343 8.71 6.00 -1.83
C LEU A 343 8.23 4.55 -1.94
N PHE A 344 8.20 3.81 -0.83
CA PHE A 344 7.74 2.41 -0.83
C PHE A 344 6.25 2.28 -1.16
N SER A 345 5.40 3.16 -0.61
CA SER A 345 3.99 3.23 -0.99
C SER A 345 3.82 3.54 -2.48
N GLY A 346 4.63 4.45 -3.02
CA GLY A 346 4.64 4.79 -4.45
C GLY A 346 5.03 3.59 -5.33
N LEU A 347 6.02 2.80 -4.91
CA LEU A 347 6.43 1.58 -5.61
C LEU A 347 5.36 0.48 -5.58
N ILE A 348 4.69 0.30 -4.44
CA ILE A 348 3.56 -0.64 -4.33
C ILE A 348 2.42 -0.19 -5.26
N ALA A 349 2.06 1.10 -5.23
CA ALA A 349 1.02 1.65 -6.10
C ALA A 349 1.39 1.48 -7.59
N LEU A 350 2.66 1.71 -7.94
CA LEU A 350 3.18 1.47 -9.29
C LEU A 350 3.05 0.00 -9.69
N LEU A 351 3.43 -0.94 -8.80
CA LEU A 351 3.30 -2.37 -9.05
C LEU A 351 1.84 -2.76 -9.33
N PHE A 352 0.89 -2.29 -8.53
CA PHE A 352 -0.53 -2.56 -8.76
C PHE A 352 -1.05 -1.92 -10.04
N ALA A 353 -0.62 -0.71 -10.38
CA ALA A 353 -0.98 -0.08 -11.64
C ALA A 353 -0.46 -0.88 -12.86
N VAL A 354 0.76 -1.41 -12.79
CA VAL A 354 1.34 -2.28 -13.82
C VAL A 354 0.55 -3.60 -13.90
N ARG A 355 0.28 -4.24 -12.76
CA ARG A 355 -0.53 -5.46 -12.68
C ARG A 355 -1.90 -5.27 -13.34
N ASP A 356 -2.63 -4.20 -12.98
CA ASP A 356 -3.99 -3.97 -13.46
C ASP A 356 -4.06 -3.68 -14.96
N ARG A 357 -2.94 -3.21 -15.54
CA ARG A 357 -2.79 -3.03 -16.99
C ARG A 357 -2.47 -4.35 -17.69
N VAL A 358 -1.57 -5.16 -17.14
CA VAL A 358 -1.17 -6.46 -17.69
C VAL A 358 -2.30 -7.51 -17.57
N LEU A 359 -3.01 -7.52 -16.45
CA LEU A 359 -4.12 -8.43 -16.16
C LEU A 359 -5.49 -7.86 -16.55
N ALA A 360 -5.53 -6.86 -17.44
CA ALA A 360 -6.79 -6.25 -17.89
C ALA A 360 -7.76 -7.28 -18.48
N TRP A 361 -7.25 -8.35 -19.09
CA TRP A 361 -8.01 -9.46 -19.67
C TRP A 361 -8.72 -10.35 -18.63
N GLN A 362 -8.30 -10.31 -17.36
CA GLN A 362 -8.89 -11.09 -16.26
C GLN A 362 -9.82 -10.27 -15.36
N LYS A 363 -10.09 -9.00 -15.68
CA LYS A 363 -11.00 -8.14 -14.91
C LYS A 363 -12.41 -8.74 -14.90
N GLY A 364 -12.75 -9.44 -13.82
CA GLY A 364 -14.03 -10.12 -13.61
C GLY A 364 -13.96 -11.35 -12.71
N THR A 365 -12.79 -11.97 -12.52
CA THR A 365 -12.66 -13.24 -11.77
C THR A 365 -12.13 -13.09 -10.34
N VAL A 366 -11.44 -12.00 -9.98
CA VAL A 366 -11.02 -11.73 -8.60
C VAL A 366 -11.09 -10.23 -8.30
N LYS A 367 -11.97 -9.83 -7.37
CA LYS A 367 -11.92 -8.51 -6.72
C LYS A 367 -11.07 -8.66 -5.47
N TRP A 368 -10.02 -7.84 -5.35
CA TRP A 368 -9.17 -7.73 -4.17
C TRP A 368 -9.57 -6.48 -3.38
#